data_AF-A0A074SGR4-F1
#
_entry.id   AF-A0A074SGR4-F1
#
_cell.length_a   1.000
_cell.length_b   1.000
_cell.length_c   1.000
_cell.angle_alpha   90.00
_cell.angle_beta   90.00
_cell.angle_gamma   90.00
#
_symmetry.space_group_name_H-M   'P 1'
#
loop_
_entity.id
_entity.type
_entity.pdbx_description
1 polymer ?
#
loop_
_entity_poly.entity_id
_entity_poly.type
_entity_poly.pdbx_seq_one_letter_code
_entity_poly.pdbx_strand_id
1 'polypeptide(L)'
;MSKSMMEELENAGNAFREALDQYLDVCSKMDHLSLRQGVPRHIPQSYLDKLHAEIAHSPSHASKLQRTEAIVGRIRNRVAQITPIASLPLEILGHIFHLVAKPCDLVPSNLGESNSNSGFSTPTKPNHVINTCSHWRRTAITLPSLWTHIDILPHKLHQSGFVARAETYVTRAAQLPIELHIADTSPFKYDSAPFGRFLSSISTRVQSLDMAAIHGREPFHNFIFAKLFSSDGSQSICTNLTTNFAKAHYIIDDFLDCFDVIDNTFHFTALRLRGLFPGWNSKVYSNLVDLRLLTAPRDDRWTQIPEHKLRNLLEASPRLKIFHFSLQITDQQLGDTPPNPVRLDDLEVLGISTYRDPFDAILQPGYVLRLLAPGSKPLQLSIRHDFQVFDPYDDDAEEIYVHVDEFSLDELVKFFQRSNLTRFCVKDRCPQLGRLLSYAPNLEDLALDSFEFSLTADNPLRHGGSCRLNSLILLKCYLSVDQMDLFLKHCPADLLTLFKCRLHSEEGLFVKGESVERLPKLLERYPATKLIFQSSNPTACWDVID
;
A
#
# COMPACT_ATOMS: atom_id res chain seq x y z
N MET A 1 -18.56 -31.43 -30.25
CA MET A 1 -19.92 -31.47 -30.82
C MET A 1 -19.83 -32.18 -32.14
N SER A 2 -20.80 -33.05 -32.47
CA SER A 2 -20.83 -33.65 -33.80
C SER A 2 -21.11 -32.55 -34.84
N LYS A 3 -20.54 -32.71 -36.04
CA LYS A 3 -20.75 -31.78 -37.17
C LYS A 3 -22.26 -31.54 -37.42
N SER A 4 -23.05 -32.60 -37.34
CA SER A 4 -24.50 -32.57 -37.46
C SER A 4 -25.21 -31.64 -36.45
N MET A 5 -24.77 -31.58 -35.19
CA MET A 5 -25.38 -30.67 -34.20
C MET A 5 -25.08 -29.20 -34.49
N MET A 6 -23.91 -28.89 -35.08
CA MET A 6 -23.57 -27.51 -35.46
C MET A 6 -24.38 -27.05 -36.67
N GLU A 7 -24.54 -27.92 -37.67
CA GLU A 7 -25.41 -27.66 -38.83
C GLU A 7 -26.87 -27.48 -38.40
N GLU A 8 -27.37 -28.29 -37.46
CA GLU A 8 -28.73 -28.12 -36.90
C GLU A 8 -28.87 -26.79 -36.16
N LEU A 9 -27.89 -26.40 -35.34
CA LEU A 9 -27.88 -25.12 -34.65
C LEU A 9 -27.85 -23.93 -35.62
N GLU A 10 -27.05 -24.03 -36.68
CA GLU A 10 -26.97 -23.00 -37.73
C GLU A 10 -28.30 -22.87 -38.47
N ASN A 11 -28.89 -23.99 -38.90
CA ASN A 11 -30.19 -24.01 -39.56
C ASN A 11 -31.30 -23.45 -38.66
N ALA A 12 -31.35 -23.86 -37.39
CA ALA A 12 -32.31 -23.35 -36.42
C ALA A 12 -32.10 -21.85 -36.14
N GLY A 13 -30.84 -21.40 -36.07
CA GLY A 13 -30.49 -20.00 -35.89
C GLY A 13 -30.89 -19.13 -37.09
N ASN A 14 -30.75 -19.64 -38.31
CA ASN A 14 -31.20 -18.97 -39.53
C ASN A 14 -32.73 -18.86 -39.56
N ALA A 15 -33.44 -19.98 -39.36
CA ALA A 15 -34.90 -20.01 -39.32
C ALA A 15 -35.47 -19.09 -38.22
N PHE A 16 -34.82 -19.04 -37.06
CA PHE A 16 -35.22 -18.13 -35.97
C PHE A 16 -35.05 -16.66 -36.36
N ARG A 17 -33.94 -16.28 -37.01
CA ARG A 17 -33.73 -14.90 -37.48
C ARG A 17 -34.75 -14.49 -38.53
N GLU A 18 -34.97 -15.34 -39.53
CA GLU A 18 -35.98 -15.10 -40.57
C GLU A 18 -37.39 -14.93 -39.98
N ALA A 19 -37.77 -15.77 -39.02
CA ALA A 19 -39.07 -15.66 -38.33
C ALA A 19 -39.18 -14.38 -37.50
N LEU A 20 -38.09 -13.95 -36.85
CA LEU A 20 -38.08 -12.72 -36.05
C LEU A 20 -38.15 -11.48 -36.95
N ASP A 21 -37.42 -11.46 -38.06
CA ASP A 21 -37.48 -10.36 -39.05
C ASP A 21 -38.87 -10.28 -39.69
N GLN A 22 -39.47 -11.42 -40.03
CA GLN A 22 -40.85 -11.48 -40.52
C GLN A 22 -41.85 -10.96 -39.47
N TYR A 23 -41.68 -11.34 -38.21
CA TYR A 23 -42.52 -10.86 -37.12
C TYR A 23 -42.41 -9.33 -36.95
N LEU A 24 -41.18 -8.80 -36.97
CA LEU A 24 -40.92 -7.36 -36.90
C LEU A 24 -41.51 -6.60 -38.09
N ASP A 25 -41.35 -7.11 -39.32
CA ASP A 25 -41.95 -6.51 -40.53
C ASP A 25 -43.48 -6.45 -40.46
N VAL A 26 -44.12 -7.52 -39.96
CA VAL A 26 -45.58 -7.53 -39.72
C VAL A 26 -45.97 -6.47 -38.68
N CYS A 27 -45.27 -6.38 -37.55
CA CYS A 27 -45.53 -5.37 -36.53
C CYS A 27 -45.34 -3.94 -37.08
N SER A 28 -44.28 -3.67 -37.85
CA SER A 28 -44.03 -2.36 -38.47
C SER A 28 -45.08 -2.00 -39.52
N LYS A 29 -45.54 -2.96 -40.33
CA LYS A 29 -46.65 -2.74 -41.27
C LYS A 29 -47.94 -2.40 -40.54
N MET A 30 -48.23 -3.07 -39.42
CA MET A 30 -49.38 -2.74 -38.57
C MET A 30 -49.27 -1.32 -37.98
N ASP A 31 -48.09 -0.93 -37.51
CA ASP A 31 -47.83 0.42 -37.00
C ASP A 31 -48.02 1.49 -38.09
N HIS A 32 -47.43 1.29 -39.27
CA HIS A 32 -47.60 2.19 -40.41
C HIS A 32 -49.05 2.32 -40.89
N LEU A 33 -49.82 1.22 -40.85
CA LEU A 33 -51.25 1.25 -41.17
C LEU A 33 -52.05 2.04 -40.13
N SER A 34 -51.65 2.03 -38.86
CA SER A 34 -52.29 2.81 -37.80
C SER A 34 -52.06 4.32 -37.92
N LEU A 35 -50.94 4.73 -38.54
CA LEU A 35 -50.53 6.13 -38.69
C LEU A 35 -51.08 6.82 -39.97
N ARG A 36 -51.60 6.08 -40.95
CA ARG A 36 -52.17 6.68 -42.17
C ARG A 36 -53.52 7.35 -41.88
N GLN A 37 -53.58 8.68 -42.02
CA GLN A 37 -54.82 9.45 -41.97
C GLN A 37 -55.79 8.98 -43.08
N GLY A 38 -57.00 8.55 -42.70
CA GLY A 38 -58.06 8.11 -43.62
C GLY A 38 -58.40 6.62 -43.58
N VAL A 39 -57.73 5.81 -42.74
CA VAL A 39 -58.11 4.41 -42.52
C VAL A 39 -59.43 4.35 -41.70
N PRO A 40 -60.42 3.51 -42.08
CA PRO A 40 -61.67 3.39 -41.34
C PRO A 40 -61.45 3.03 -39.87
N ARG A 41 -62.03 3.80 -38.94
CA ARG A 41 -61.86 3.64 -37.48
C ARG A 41 -62.43 2.35 -36.88
N HIS A 42 -63.01 1.47 -37.71
CA HIS A 42 -63.70 0.28 -37.25
C HIS A 42 -62.83 -0.98 -37.43
N ILE A 43 -61.88 -1.17 -36.53
CA ILE A 43 -61.11 -2.43 -36.45
C ILE A 43 -62.05 -3.51 -35.92
N PRO A 44 -62.26 -4.63 -36.64
CA PRO A 44 -63.11 -5.70 -36.12
C PRO A 44 -62.54 -6.25 -34.81
N GLN A 45 -63.41 -6.50 -33.82
CA GLN A 45 -63.03 -6.94 -32.48
C GLN A 45 -62.10 -8.17 -32.48
N SER A 46 -62.31 -9.08 -33.43
CA SER A 46 -61.50 -10.28 -33.60
C SER A 46 -60.02 -10.00 -33.90
N TYR A 47 -59.68 -8.85 -34.49
CA TYR A 47 -58.28 -8.44 -34.67
C TYR A 47 -57.69 -7.83 -33.39
N LEU A 48 -58.49 -7.08 -32.62
CA LEU A 48 -58.08 -6.55 -31.33
C LEU A 48 -57.80 -7.68 -30.34
N ASP A 49 -58.65 -8.72 -30.32
CA ASP A 49 -58.46 -9.89 -29.46
C ASP A 49 -57.16 -10.63 -29.80
N LYS A 50 -56.81 -10.75 -31.09
CA LYS A 50 -55.52 -11.33 -31.53
C LYS A 50 -54.33 -10.46 -31.12
N LEU A 51 -54.43 -9.15 -31.25
CA LEU A 51 -53.36 -8.24 -30.82
C LEU A 51 -53.16 -8.28 -29.31
N HIS A 52 -54.23 -8.29 -28.53
CA HIS A 52 -54.15 -8.46 -27.07
C HIS A 52 -53.55 -9.80 -26.67
N ALA A 53 -53.93 -10.89 -27.36
CA ALA A 53 -53.30 -12.20 -27.16
C ALA A 53 -51.80 -12.14 -27.44
N GLU A 54 -51.37 -11.49 -28.53
CA GLU A 54 -49.94 -11.35 -28.86
C GLU A 54 -49.18 -10.52 -27.80
N ILE A 55 -49.75 -9.40 -27.35
CA ILE A 55 -49.19 -8.61 -26.25
C ILE A 55 -49.06 -9.45 -24.98
N ALA A 56 -50.07 -10.27 -24.66
CA ALA A 56 -50.04 -11.16 -23.51
C ALA A 56 -48.97 -12.26 -23.61
N HIS A 57 -48.58 -12.66 -24.83
CA HIS A 57 -47.48 -13.61 -25.06
C HIS A 57 -46.08 -12.98 -25.00
N SER A 58 -45.96 -11.65 -25.14
CA SER A 58 -44.67 -10.95 -25.15
C SER A 58 -43.75 -11.27 -23.95
N PRO A 59 -44.22 -11.30 -22.68
CA PRO A 59 -43.38 -11.70 -21.55
C PRO A 59 -42.87 -13.15 -21.66
N SER A 60 -43.67 -14.05 -22.23
CA SER A 60 -43.28 -15.45 -22.47
C SER A 60 -42.17 -15.53 -23.52
N HIS A 61 -42.31 -14.81 -24.64
CA HIS A 61 -41.27 -14.72 -25.68
C HIS A 61 -39.96 -14.15 -25.13
N ALA A 62 -40.01 -13.06 -24.36
CA ALA A 62 -38.85 -12.48 -23.71
C ALA A 62 -38.16 -13.48 -22.76
N SER A 63 -38.92 -14.21 -21.94
CA SER A 63 -38.37 -15.22 -21.03
C SER A 63 -37.69 -16.39 -21.76
N LYS A 64 -38.25 -16.83 -22.90
CA LYS A 64 -37.67 -17.88 -23.75
C LYS A 64 -36.38 -17.39 -24.41
N LEU A 65 -36.35 -16.16 -24.93
CA LEU A 65 -35.15 -15.54 -25.48
C LEU A 65 -34.03 -15.43 -24.44
N GLN A 66 -34.34 -14.90 -23.25
CA GLN A 66 -33.36 -14.81 -22.16
C GLN A 66 -32.84 -16.20 -21.74
N ARG A 67 -33.72 -17.22 -21.73
CA ARG A 67 -33.33 -18.60 -21.46
C ARG A 67 -32.42 -19.16 -22.55
N THR A 68 -32.72 -18.91 -23.83
CA THR A 68 -31.88 -19.32 -24.97
C THR A 68 -30.52 -18.65 -24.91
N GLU A 69 -30.47 -17.34 -24.64
CA GLU A 69 -29.24 -16.59 -24.45
C GLU A 69 -28.40 -17.18 -23.30
N ALA A 70 -29.02 -17.47 -22.15
CA ALA A 70 -28.34 -18.13 -21.04
C ALA A 70 -27.84 -19.55 -21.38
N ILE A 71 -28.54 -20.30 -22.24
CA ILE A 71 -28.06 -21.60 -22.74
C ILE A 71 -26.86 -21.42 -23.68
N VAL A 72 -26.95 -20.53 -24.67
CA VAL A 72 -25.88 -20.26 -25.62
C VAL A 72 -24.63 -19.72 -24.90
N GLY A 73 -24.80 -18.80 -23.97
CA GLY A 73 -23.72 -18.30 -23.12
C GLY A 73 -23.06 -19.41 -22.30
N ARG A 74 -23.85 -20.34 -21.74
CA ARG A 74 -23.30 -21.53 -21.05
C ARG A 74 -22.55 -22.47 -21.98
N ILE A 75 -23.01 -22.67 -23.22
CA ILE A 75 -22.31 -23.49 -24.21
C ILE A 75 -21.00 -22.82 -24.59
N ARG A 76 -21.03 -21.53 -24.95
CA ARG A 76 -19.84 -20.72 -25.28
C ARG A 76 -18.76 -20.83 -24.19
N ASN A 77 -19.15 -20.67 -22.93
CA ASN A 77 -18.24 -20.74 -21.79
C ASN A 77 -17.73 -22.16 -21.48
N ARG A 78 -18.31 -23.22 -22.07
CA ARG A 78 -17.85 -24.61 -21.92
C ARG A 78 -16.94 -25.06 -23.06
N VAL A 79 -17.01 -24.41 -24.23
CA VAL A 79 -16.18 -24.77 -25.37
C VAL A 79 -14.81 -24.11 -25.21
N ALA A 80 -13.81 -24.91 -24.82
CA ALA A 80 -12.43 -24.46 -24.60
C ALA A 80 -11.84 -23.70 -25.80
N GLN A 81 -12.23 -24.05 -27.03
CA GLN A 81 -11.79 -23.37 -28.25
C GLN A 81 -12.31 -21.92 -28.37
N ILE A 82 -13.47 -21.63 -27.79
CA ILE A 82 -14.11 -20.30 -27.88
C ILE A 82 -13.77 -19.46 -26.64
N THR A 83 -13.60 -20.11 -25.50
CA THR A 83 -13.23 -19.45 -24.24
C THR A 83 -11.96 -20.12 -23.69
N PRO A 84 -10.76 -19.68 -24.10
CA PRO A 84 -9.48 -20.25 -23.68
C PRO A 84 -9.30 -20.31 -22.16
N ILE A 85 -10.04 -19.47 -21.43
CA ILE A 85 -10.02 -19.42 -19.98
C ILE A 85 -10.56 -20.68 -19.32
N ALA A 86 -11.46 -21.40 -20.00
CA ALA A 86 -12.02 -22.67 -19.52
C ALA A 86 -11.04 -23.84 -19.70
N SER A 87 -9.96 -23.67 -20.47
CA SER A 87 -8.88 -24.67 -20.58
C SER A 87 -7.72 -24.43 -19.62
N LEU A 88 -7.73 -23.35 -18.85
CA LEU A 88 -6.68 -23.10 -17.86
C LEU A 88 -6.75 -24.15 -16.74
N PRO A 89 -5.60 -24.70 -16.31
CA PRO A 89 -5.52 -25.52 -15.11
C PRO A 89 -6.05 -24.77 -13.88
N LEU A 90 -6.60 -25.50 -12.91
CA LEU A 90 -7.19 -24.92 -11.71
C LEU A 90 -6.15 -24.13 -10.90
N GLU A 91 -4.89 -24.53 -10.96
CA GLU A 91 -3.75 -23.87 -10.31
C GLU A 91 -3.50 -22.49 -10.92
N ILE A 92 -3.58 -22.37 -12.25
CA ILE A 92 -3.40 -21.11 -12.96
C ILE A 92 -4.59 -20.18 -12.71
N LEU A 93 -5.81 -20.71 -12.75
CA LEU A 93 -7.00 -19.94 -12.36
C LEU A 93 -6.91 -19.47 -10.91
N GLY A 94 -6.48 -20.35 -10.00
CA GLY A 94 -6.24 -20.00 -8.61
C GLY A 94 -5.23 -18.87 -8.48
N HIS A 95 -4.09 -18.94 -9.17
CA HIS A 95 -3.10 -17.87 -9.17
C HIS A 95 -3.66 -16.54 -9.70
N ILE A 96 -4.39 -16.57 -10.82
CA ILE A 96 -5.08 -15.37 -11.36
C ILE A 96 -6.06 -14.82 -10.32
N PHE A 97 -6.80 -15.67 -9.61
CA PHE A 97 -7.76 -15.21 -8.61
C PHE A 97 -7.07 -14.52 -7.44
N HIS A 98 -5.92 -15.01 -6.97
CA HIS A 98 -5.15 -14.33 -5.91
C HIS A 98 -4.59 -12.98 -6.40
N LEU A 99 -4.13 -12.90 -7.66
CA LEU A 99 -3.65 -11.64 -8.23
C LEU A 99 -4.77 -10.60 -8.35
N VAL A 100 -5.99 -11.04 -8.69
CA VAL A 100 -7.16 -10.15 -8.84
C VAL A 100 -7.77 -9.79 -7.49
N ALA A 101 -7.81 -10.73 -6.55
CA ALA A 101 -8.30 -10.53 -5.18
C ALA A 101 -7.24 -9.85 -4.29
N LYS A 102 -6.62 -8.80 -4.83
CA LYS A 102 -5.60 -8.04 -4.09
C LYS A 102 -6.17 -7.60 -2.74
N PRO A 103 -5.45 -7.84 -1.63
CA PRO A 103 -5.75 -7.29 -0.33
C PRO A 103 -6.16 -5.83 -0.39
N CYS A 104 -7.07 -5.45 0.49
CA CYS A 104 -7.43 -4.07 0.65
C CYS A 104 -6.22 -3.33 1.26
N ASP A 105 -5.63 -2.40 0.51
CA ASP A 105 -4.64 -1.48 1.08
C ASP A 105 -5.40 -0.54 2.03
N LEU A 106 -5.44 -0.88 3.33
CA LEU A 106 -6.12 -0.07 4.36
C LEU A 106 -5.41 1.25 4.64
N VAL A 107 -4.29 1.51 3.96
CA VAL A 107 -3.54 2.77 4.06
C VAL A 107 -4.47 3.90 3.66
N PRO A 108 -4.87 4.79 4.59
CA PRO A 108 -5.64 5.96 4.25
C PRO A 108 -4.78 6.78 3.29
N SER A 109 -5.17 6.84 2.02
CA SER A 109 -4.59 7.78 1.06
C SER A 109 -4.59 9.13 1.74
N ASN A 110 -3.39 9.70 1.96
CA ASN A 110 -3.16 10.90 2.77
C ASN A 110 -4.33 11.88 2.61
N LEU A 111 -5.18 11.96 3.65
CA LEU A 111 -6.41 12.78 3.72
C LEU A 111 -6.13 14.30 3.68
N GLY A 112 -4.96 14.69 3.19
CA GLY A 112 -4.38 16.01 3.30
C GLY A 112 -4.97 17.03 2.34
N GLU A 113 -5.06 16.76 1.03
CA GLU A 113 -5.03 17.91 0.10
C GLU A 113 -5.86 17.83 -1.19
N SER A 114 -6.71 16.82 -1.39
CA SER A 114 -7.55 16.80 -2.59
C SER A 114 -9.03 16.69 -2.27
N ASN A 115 -9.76 17.78 -2.51
CA ASN A 115 -11.22 17.85 -2.64
C ASN A 115 -11.78 16.96 -3.78
N SER A 116 -10.98 16.05 -4.34
CA SER A 116 -11.49 15.02 -5.23
C SER A 116 -12.17 13.96 -4.36
N ASN A 117 -13.40 13.61 -4.73
CA ASN A 117 -14.11 12.41 -4.29
C ASN A 117 -13.33 11.14 -4.70
N SER A 118 -12.09 11.00 -4.23
CA SER A 118 -11.32 9.78 -4.28
C SER A 118 -11.96 8.84 -3.27
N GLY A 119 -13.10 8.28 -3.68
CA GLY A 119 -13.77 7.23 -2.93
C GLY A 119 -12.73 6.15 -2.64
N PHE A 120 -12.71 5.67 -1.40
CA PHE A 120 -11.96 4.48 -1.02
C PHE A 120 -12.12 3.46 -2.15
N SER A 121 -11.01 3.04 -2.77
CA SER A 121 -11.05 1.98 -3.77
C SER A 121 -11.67 0.79 -3.08
N THR A 122 -12.90 0.46 -3.44
CA THR A 122 -13.59 -0.68 -2.84
C THR A 122 -12.71 -1.89 -3.13
N PRO A 123 -12.31 -2.67 -2.11
CA PRO A 123 -11.44 -3.81 -2.31
C PRO A 123 -11.97 -4.65 -3.47
N THR A 124 -11.08 -5.11 -4.34
CA THR A 124 -11.45 -6.05 -5.40
C THR A 124 -11.81 -7.36 -4.73
N LYS A 125 -13.05 -7.46 -4.29
CA LYS A 125 -13.53 -8.60 -3.51
C LYS A 125 -13.44 -9.87 -4.36
N PRO A 126 -13.13 -11.03 -3.76
CA PRO A 126 -13.36 -12.35 -4.37
C PRO A 126 -14.77 -12.51 -4.97
N ASN A 127 -15.71 -11.69 -4.51
CA ASN A 127 -17.04 -11.54 -5.08
C ASN A 127 -17.07 -11.22 -6.59
N HIS A 128 -16.09 -10.47 -7.12
CA HIS A 128 -16.01 -10.22 -8.55
C HIS A 128 -15.70 -11.51 -9.33
N VAL A 129 -14.78 -12.33 -8.82
CA VAL A 129 -14.41 -13.61 -9.42
C VAL A 129 -15.61 -14.56 -9.48
N ILE A 130 -16.37 -14.70 -8.38
CA ILE A 130 -17.55 -15.58 -8.36
C ILE A 130 -18.72 -15.09 -9.22
N ASN A 131 -18.70 -13.83 -9.66
CA ASN A 131 -19.76 -13.25 -10.50
C ASN A 131 -19.47 -13.36 -12.01
N THR A 132 -18.29 -13.87 -12.41
CA THR A 132 -17.90 -13.99 -13.82
C THR A 132 -18.66 -15.11 -14.57
N CYS A 133 -18.38 -16.37 -14.25
CA CYS A 133 -19.04 -17.55 -14.82
C CYS A 133 -19.14 -18.67 -13.78
N SER A 134 -19.97 -19.70 -14.07
CA SER A 134 -20.17 -20.82 -13.14
C SER A 134 -18.91 -21.63 -12.87
N HIS A 135 -18.02 -21.76 -13.87
CA HIS A 135 -16.75 -22.46 -13.72
C HIS A 135 -15.84 -21.72 -12.72
N TRP A 136 -15.61 -20.42 -12.94
CA TRP A 136 -14.83 -19.57 -12.04
C TRP A 136 -15.40 -19.53 -10.64
N ARG A 137 -16.73 -19.39 -10.51
CA ARG A 137 -17.40 -19.46 -9.21
C ARG A 137 -17.11 -20.76 -8.49
N ARG A 138 -17.24 -21.91 -9.17
CA ARG A 138 -16.97 -23.21 -8.56
C ARG A 138 -15.51 -23.30 -8.13
N THR A 139 -14.59 -22.96 -9.02
CA THR A 139 -13.14 -22.98 -8.75
C THR A 139 -12.78 -22.08 -7.57
N ALA A 140 -13.26 -20.84 -7.55
CA ALA A 140 -13.02 -19.89 -6.47
C ALA A 140 -13.57 -20.40 -5.12
N ILE A 141 -14.79 -20.94 -5.09
CA ILE A 141 -15.39 -21.49 -3.86
C ILE A 141 -14.59 -22.70 -3.36
N THR A 142 -14.02 -23.51 -4.25
CA THR A 142 -13.21 -24.69 -3.88
C THR A 142 -11.77 -24.37 -3.47
N LEU A 143 -11.34 -23.10 -3.50
CA LEU A 143 -10.00 -22.66 -3.13
C LEU A 143 -10.04 -21.91 -1.79
N PRO A 144 -9.81 -22.58 -0.64
CA PRO A 144 -9.93 -21.94 0.67
C PRO A 144 -9.00 -20.74 0.87
N SER A 145 -7.81 -20.77 0.26
CA SER A 145 -6.82 -19.69 0.37
C SER A 145 -7.29 -18.35 -0.21
N LEU A 146 -8.29 -18.35 -1.09
CA LEU A 146 -8.88 -17.12 -1.64
C LEU A 146 -9.78 -16.39 -0.61
N TRP A 147 -10.15 -17.08 0.48
CA TRP A 147 -11.12 -16.59 1.46
C TRP A 147 -10.51 -16.33 2.84
N THR A 148 -9.18 -16.50 3.00
CA THR A 148 -8.46 -16.23 4.25
C THR A 148 -8.37 -14.75 4.55
N HIS A 149 -8.42 -13.91 3.52
CA HIS A 149 -8.40 -12.46 3.64
C HIS A 149 -9.81 -11.90 3.85
N ILE A 150 -10.04 -11.27 5.02
CA ILE A 150 -11.35 -10.79 5.45
C ILE A 150 -11.28 -9.30 5.74
N ASP A 151 -11.90 -8.52 4.86
CA ASP A 151 -12.07 -7.07 5.02
C ASP A 151 -13.39 -6.73 5.72
N ILE A 152 -13.28 -6.01 6.83
CA ILE A 152 -14.39 -5.43 7.58
C ILE A 152 -14.29 -3.92 7.50
N LEU A 153 -15.10 -3.36 6.59
CA LEU A 153 -15.26 -1.92 6.39
C LEU A 153 -16.68 -1.55 6.84
N PRO A 154 -16.88 -1.09 8.08
CA PRO A 154 -18.18 -0.67 8.60
C PRO A 154 -18.61 0.62 7.89
N HIS A 155 -19.24 0.49 6.73
CA HIS A 155 -19.87 1.62 6.04
C HIS A 155 -21.33 1.74 6.45
N LYS A 156 -21.80 2.96 6.71
CA LYS A 156 -23.15 3.27 7.28
C LYS A 156 -24.33 2.60 6.58
N LEU A 157 -24.18 2.21 5.31
CA LEU A 157 -25.27 1.74 4.46
C LEU A 157 -25.50 0.22 4.52
N HIS A 158 -24.59 -0.58 5.09
CA HIS A 158 -24.61 -2.05 4.93
C HIS A 158 -24.35 -2.83 6.23
N GLN A 159 -24.85 -2.32 7.36
CA GLN A 159 -24.49 -2.83 8.70
C GLN A 159 -24.79 -4.32 8.91
N SER A 160 -25.89 -4.87 8.37
CA SER A 160 -26.23 -6.29 8.57
C SER A 160 -25.48 -7.23 7.62
N GLY A 161 -24.98 -6.72 6.48
CA GLY A 161 -24.44 -7.57 5.42
C GLY A 161 -22.96 -7.95 5.60
N PHE A 162 -22.18 -7.19 6.37
CA PHE A 162 -20.74 -7.42 6.45
C PHE A 162 -20.38 -8.63 7.33
N VAL A 163 -21.05 -8.82 8.48
CA VAL A 163 -20.81 -9.98 9.35
C VAL A 163 -21.16 -11.27 8.62
N ALA A 164 -22.35 -11.35 8.01
CA ALA A 164 -22.76 -12.52 7.23
C ALA A 164 -21.80 -12.84 6.06
N ARG A 165 -21.24 -11.80 5.42
CA ARG A 165 -20.20 -11.97 4.40
C ARG A 165 -18.91 -12.52 5.01
N ALA A 166 -18.46 -11.96 6.13
CA ALA A 166 -17.25 -12.40 6.81
C ALA A 166 -17.38 -13.86 7.27
N GLU A 167 -18.52 -14.25 7.86
CA GLU A 167 -18.85 -15.64 8.20
C GLU A 167 -18.79 -16.58 6.98
N THR A 168 -19.31 -16.11 5.84
CA THR A 168 -19.20 -16.86 4.57
C THR A 168 -17.74 -17.07 4.16
N TYR A 169 -16.87 -16.07 4.36
CA TYR A 169 -15.45 -16.14 4.02
C TYR A 169 -14.73 -17.09 4.97
N VAL A 170 -14.95 -16.97 6.28
CA VAL A 170 -14.43 -17.88 7.31
C VAL A 170 -14.79 -19.34 7.02
N THR A 171 -16.04 -19.59 6.63
CA THR A 171 -16.53 -20.92 6.27
C THR A 171 -15.79 -21.47 5.05
N ARG A 172 -15.58 -20.64 4.02
CA ARG A 172 -14.88 -21.03 2.79
C ARG A 172 -13.37 -21.18 2.98
N ALA A 173 -12.77 -20.41 3.89
CA ALA A 173 -11.38 -20.55 4.31
C ALA A 173 -11.10 -21.86 5.05
N ALA A 174 -12.14 -22.63 5.40
CA ALA A 174 -12.04 -23.91 6.09
C ALA A 174 -11.27 -23.78 7.41
N GLN A 175 -10.09 -24.41 7.53
CA GLN A 175 -9.22 -24.34 8.71
C GLN A 175 -7.97 -23.49 8.49
N LEU A 176 -7.87 -22.79 7.35
CA LEU A 176 -6.72 -21.95 7.08
C LEU A 176 -6.67 -20.75 8.03
N PRO A 177 -5.46 -20.25 8.35
CA PRO A 177 -5.28 -19.01 9.07
C PRO A 177 -5.97 -17.83 8.37
N ILE A 178 -6.45 -16.87 9.14
CA ILE A 178 -7.19 -15.70 8.70
C ILE A 178 -6.31 -14.45 8.79
N GLU A 179 -6.34 -13.68 7.71
CA GLU A 179 -5.83 -12.31 7.65
C GLU A 179 -7.04 -11.37 7.80
N LEU A 180 -7.13 -10.71 8.95
CA LEU A 180 -8.27 -9.88 9.31
C LEU A 180 -7.91 -8.40 9.17
N HIS A 181 -8.64 -7.71 8.30
CA HIS A 181 -8.44 -6.31 7.96
C HIS A 181 -9.67 -5.52 8.42
N ILE A 182 -9.49 -4.55 9.31
CA ILE A 182 -10.59 -3.77 9.88
C ILE A 182 -10.28 -2.29 9.73
N ALA A 183 -11.19 -1.51 9.15
CA ALA A 183 -11.04 -0.06 9.10
C ALA A 183 -12.27 0.70 9.58
N ASP A 184 -12.10 1.62 10.53
CA ASP A 184 -13.17 2.52 10.97
C ASP A 184 -13.24 3.76 10.07
N THR A 185 -14.11 3.71 9.06
CA THR A 185 -14.29 4.78 8.05
C THR A 185 -15.35 5.81 8.42
N SER A 186 -16.14 5.60 9.48
CA SER A 186 -17.13 6.58 9.93
C SER A 186 -17.55 6.28 11.36
N PRO A 187 -17.91 7.28 12.19
CA PRO A 187 -18.41 7.06 13.55
C PRO A 187 -19.57 6.06 13.56
N PHE A 188 -19.22 4.79 13.78
CA PHE A 188 -20.12 3.68 13.50
C PHE A 188 -20.93 3.34 14.75
N LYS A 189 -22.22 3.06 14.54
CA LYS A 189 -23.05 2.33 15.50
C LYS A 189 -23.10 0.89 15.00
N TYR A 190 -22.28 0.00 15.55
CA TYR A 190 -22.36 -1.43 15.25
C TYR A 190 -23.22 -2.10 16.30
N ASP A 191 -23.87 -3.19 15.91
CA ASP A 191 -24.36 -4.15 16.88
C ASP A 191 -23.15 -4.97 17.37
N SER A 192 -22.75 -4.70 18.61
CA SER A 192 -21.58 -5.35 19.23
C SER A 192 -21.80 -6.84 19.46
N ALA A 193 -23.04 -7.31 19.59
CA ALA A 193 -23.29 -8.71 19.91
C ALA A 193 -22.98 -9.67 18.73
N PRO A 194 -23.55 -9.50 17.51
CA PRO A 194 -23.21 -10.34 16.36
C PRO A 194 -21.74 -10.23 15.99
N PHE A 195 -21.19 -9.01 15.98
CA PHE A 195 -19.79 -8.81 15.61
C PHE A 195 -18.83 -9.42 16.63
N GLY A 196 -19.12 -9.30 17.93
CA GLY A 196 -18.32 -9.94 18.98
C GLY A 196 -18.34 -11.46 18.90
N ARG A 197 -19.51 -12.06 18.66
CA ARG A 197 -19.61 -13.51 18.44
C ARG A 197 -18.77 -13.96 17.25
N PHE A 198 -18.83 -13.20 16.16
CA PHE A 198 -18.00 -13.45 14.98
C PHE A 198 -16.50 -13.40 15.32
N LEU A 199 -16.01 -12.33 15.94
CA LEU A 199 -14.60 -12.18 16.30
C LEU A 199 -14.12 -13.31 17.22
N SER A 200 -14.90 -13.63 18.26
CA SER A 200 -14.58 -14.73 19.16
C SER A 200 -14.57 -16.09 18.45
N SER A 201 -15.39 -16.29 17.41
CA SER A 201 -15.40 -17.54 16.63
C SER A 201 -14.17 -17.75 15.76
N ILE A 202 -13.40 -16.70 15.48
CA ILE A 202 -12.20 -16.74 14.63
C ILE A 202 -10.91 -16.45 15.36
N SER A 203 -10.94 -16.09 16.65
CA SER A 203 -9.79 -15.61 17.42
C SER A 203 -8.56 -16.55 17.35
N THR A 204 -8.78 -17.85 17.36
CA THR A 204 -7.73 -18.89 17.29
C THR A 204 -7.16 -19.08 15.89
N ARG A 205 -7.80 -18.51 14.88
CA ARG A 205 -7.42 -18.61 13.47
C ARG A 205 -6.82 -17.32 12.92
N VAL A 206 -6.96 -16.19 13.61
CA VAL A 206 -6.39 -14.92 13.16
C VAL A 206 -4.87 -14.99 13.28
N GLN A 207 -4.17 -14.96 12.15
CA GLN A 207 -2.71 -14.94 12.07
C GLN A 207 -2.16 -13.52 11.88
N SER A 208 -2.90 -12.68 11.14
CA SER A 208 -2.54 -11.29 10.89
C SER A 208 -3.74 -10.40 11.14
N LEU A 209 -3.52 -9.31 11.86
CA LEU A 209 -4.52 -8.28 12.13
C LEU A 209 -4.01 -6.94 11.60
N ASP A 210 -4.73 -6.35 10.64
CA ASP A 210 -4.50 -5.00 10.15
C ASP A 210 -5.69 -4.11 10.56
N MET A 211 -5.39 -3.03 11.27
CA MET A 211 -6.38 -2.12 11.81
C MET A 211 -6.09 -0.69 11.39
N ALA A 212 -7.05 -0.07 10.68
CA ALA A 212 -6.99 1.35 10.35
C ALA A 212 -8.09 2.13 11.09
N ALA A 213 -7.71 3.22 11.74
CA ALA A 213 -8.65 4.09 12.44
C ALA A 213 -8.59 5.50 11.85
N ILE A 214 -9.72 5.97 11.33
CA ILE A 214 -9.85 7.34 10.79
C ILE A 214 -10.53 8.27 11.82
N HIS A 215 -11.41 7.74 12.66
CA HIS A 215 -12.27 8.55 13.54
C HIS A 215 -12.03 8.35 15.05
N GLY A 216 -10.86 7.83 15.44
CA GLY A 216 -10.37 7.89 16.83
C GLY A 216 -11.25 7.22 17.89
N ARG A 217 -12.02 6.18 17.54
CA ARG A 217 -12.93 5.54 18.51
C ARG A 217 -12.28 4.38 19.27
N GLU A 218 -11.78 4.71 20.45
CA GLU A 218 -11.26 3.78 21.48
C GLU A 218 -12.16 2.55 21.71
N PRO A 219 -13.50 2.66 21.89
CA PRO A 219 -14.30 1.51 22.31
C PRO A 219 -14.40 0.42 21.25
N PHE A 220 -14.27 0.76 19.97
CA PHE A 220 -14.34 -0.21 18.88
C PHE A 220 -13.06 -1.04 18.78
N HIS A 221 -11.91 -0.40 18.88
CA HIS A 221 -10.61 -1.08 18.81
C HIS A 221 -10.42 -1.93 20.06
N ASN A 222 -10.69 -1.38 21.24
CA ASN A 222 -10.65 -2.11 22.50
C ASN A 222 -11.60 -3.31 22.47
N PHE A 223 -12.79 -3.15 21.90
CA PHE A 223 -13.72 -4.26 21.69
C PHE A 223 -13.14 -5.34 20.78
N ILE A 224 -12.49 -4.97 19.68
CA ILE A 224 -11.84 -5.93 18.77
C ILE A 224 -10.71 -6.66 19.48
N PHE A 225 -9.80 -5.92 20.12
CA PHE A 225 -8.70 -6.50 20.87
C PHE A 225 -9.23 -7.43 21.95
N ALA A 226 -10.16 -6.97 22.78
CA ALA A 226 -10.81 -7.79 23.79
C ALA A 226 -11.41 -9.07 23.18
N LYS A 227 -12.12 -9.01 22.05
CA LYS A 227 -12.78 -10.19 21.47
C LYS A 227 -11.84 -11.17 20.77
N LEU A 228 -10.79 -10.68 20.13
CA LEU A 228 -9.78 -11.52 19.47
C LEU A 228 -8.78 -12.10 20.45
N PHE A 229 -8.55 -11.40 21.57
CA PHE A 229 -7.44 -11.66 22.48
C PHE A 229 -7.88 -11.94 23.92
N SER A 230 -9.18 -12.17 24.16
CA SER A 230 -9.68 -12.63 25.47
C SER A 230 -8.99 -13.91 25.92
N SER A 231 -8.57 -13.94 27.18
CA SER A 231 -7.79 -15.01 27.83
C SER A 231 -8.54 -16.32 28.08
N ASP A 232 -9.46 -16.72 27.19
CA ASP A 232 -10.27 -17.95 27.32
C ASP A 232 -9.43 -19.24 27.14
N GLY A 233 -8.13 -19.20 27.43
CA GLY A 233 -7.19 -20.33 27.41
C GLY A 233 -6.72 -20.75 26.03
N SER A 234 -7.22 -20.14 24.96
CA SER A 234 -6.80 -20.46 23.60
C SER A 234 -5.59 -19.63 23.20
N GLN A 235 -4.48 -20.31 22.85
CA GLN A 235 -3.29 -19.65 22.33
C GLN A 235 -3.61 -19.12 20.92
N SER A 236 -3.63 -17.79 20.75
CA SER A 236 -3.79 -17.19 19.43
C SER A 236 -2.56 -17.47 18.57
N ILE A 237 -2.78 -17.64 17.28
CA ILE A 237 -1.72 -17.77 16.27
C ILE A 237 -1.36 -16.42 15.63
N CYS A 238 -1.84 -15.30 16.20
CA CYS A 238 -1.60 -13.97 15.67
C CYS A 238 -0.12 -13.60 15.83
N THR A 239 0.59 -13.53 14.70
CA THR A 239 2.02 -13.20 14.67
C THR A 239 2.27 -11.80 14.12
N ASN A 240 1.29 -11.21 13.44
CA ASN A 240 1.43 -9.91 12.76
C ASN A 240 0.34 -8.95 13.22
N LEU A 241 0.75 -7.77 13.68
CA LEU A 241 -0.16 -6.67 14.01
C LEU A 241 0.25 -5.42 13.23
N THR A 242 -0.69 -4.88 12.46
CA THR A 242 -0.56 -3.58 11.79
C THR A 242 -1.61 -2.63 12.34
N THR A 243 -1.19 -1.43 12.74
CA THR A 243 -2.08 -0.36 13.18
C THR A 243 -1.83 0.90 12.35
N ASN A 244 -2.90 1.57 11.93
CA ASN A 244 -2.81 2.81 11.14
C ASN A 244 -3.85 3.84 11.60
N PHE A 245 -3.42 4.73 12.48
CA PHE A 245 -4.26 5.75 13.10
C PHE A 245 -3.91 7.11 12.48
N ALA A 246 -4.71 7.53 11.48
CA ALA A 246 -4.33 8.65 10.61
C ALA A 246 -4.60 10.04 11.20
N LYS A 247 -5.47 10.15 12.21
CA LYS A 247 -5.82 11.42 12.85
C LYS A 247 -6.70 11.18 14.05
N ALA A 248 -6.38 11.78 15.18
CA ALA A 248 -7.32 11.90 16.26
C ALA A 248 -7.55 13.38 16.53
N HIS A 249 -8.77 13.81 16.23
CA HIS A 249 -9.17 15.21 16.35
C HIS A 249 -9.54 15.62 17.79
N TYR A 250 -9.47 14.71 18.76
CA TYR A 250 -9.96 14.93 20.12
C TYR A 250 -9.06 14.21 21.14
N ILE A 251 -9.04 14.74 22.36
CA ILE A 251 -8.28 14.29 23.55
C ILE A 251 -8.28 12.75 23.63
N ILE A 252 -7.10 12.12 23.51
CA ILE A 252 -6.90 10.66 23.39
C ILE A 252 -6.16 10.09 24.61
N ASP A 253 -6.12 10.76 25.75
CA ASP A 253 -5.27 10.29 26.85
C ASP A 253 -5.69 8.87 27.36
N ASP A 254 -6.87 8.37 26.94
CA ASP A 254 -7.48 7.09 27.33
C ASP A 254 -7.08 5.85 26.49
N PHE A 255 -6.23 5.94 25.45
CA PHE A 255 -5.95 4.78 24.57
C PHE A 255 -4.97 3.73 25.14
N LEU A 256 -4.26 4.04 26.23
CA LEU A 256 -3.16 3.19 26.74
C LEU A 256 -3.64 1.86 27.34
N ASP A 257 -4.86 1.80 27.87
CA ASP A 257 -5.34 0.67 28.68
C ASP A 257 -5.60 -0.62 27.87
N CYS A 258 -5.73 -0.52 26.54
CA CYS A 258 -6.15 -1.67 25.73
C CYS A 258 -5.12 -2.78 25.58
N PHE A 259 -3.82 -2.44 25.71
CA PHE A 259 -2.73 -3.40 25.59
C PHE A 259 -2.33 -4.06 26.91
N ASP A 260 -2.75 -3.53 28.05
CA ASP A 260 -2.44 -4.12 29.36
C ASP A 260 -3.01 -5.54 29.49
N VAL A 261 -4.11 -5.84 28.79
CA VAL A 261 -4.72 -7.18 28.74
C VAL A 261 -3.91 -8.16 27.87
N ILE A 262 -3.10 -7.65 26.94
CA ILE A 262 -2.40 -8.41 25.89
C ILE A 262 -1.00 -8.86 26.36
N ASP A 263 -0.49 -8.29 27.44
CA ASP A 263 0.93 -8.26 27.78
C ASP A 263 1.63 -9.61 28.05
N ASN A 264 0.90 -10.72 28.20
CA ASN A 264 1.51 -12.01 28.53
C ASN A 264 1.11 -13.18 27.61
N THR A 265 0.21 -12.99 26.65
CA THR A 265 -0.42 -14.10 25.93
C THR A 265 -0.02 -14.19 24.46
N PHE A 266 0.66 -13.18 23.91
CA PHE A 266 0.95 -13.10 22.48
C PHE A 266 2.43 -13.04 22.16
N HIS A 267 2.77 -13.65 21.02
CA HIS A 267 4.10 -13.66 20.45
C HIS A 267 4.01 -13.14 19.02
N PHE A 268 4.16 -11.82 18.89
CA PHE A 268 4.27 -11.19 17.59
C PHE A 268 5.68 -11.42 17.03
N THR A 269 5.75 -11.62 15.72
CA THR A 269 7.00 -11.59 14.96
C THR A 269 7.12 -10.31 14.14
N ALA A 270 5.98 -9.68 13.82
CA ALA A 270 5.92 -8.41 13.11
C ALA A 270 4.96 -7.42 13.78
N LEU A 271 5.48 -6.24 14.14
CA LEU A 271 4.69 -5.12 14.64
C LEU A 271 4.87 -3.91 13.71
N ARG A 272 3.78 -3.47 13.10
CA ARG A 272 3.75 -2.31 12.19
C ARG A 272 2.80 -1.27 12.74
N LEU A 273 3.31 -0.47 13.64
CA LEU A 273 2.51 0.42 14.46
C LEU A 273 2.58 1.85 13.94
N ARG A 274 1.43 2.45 13.68
CA ARG A 274 1.32 3.87 13.31
C ARG A 274 0.25 4.56 14.13
N GLY A 275 0.68 5.44 15.02
CA GLY A 275 -0.19 6.25 15.89
C GLY A 275 -0.79 5.52 17.10
N LEU A 276 -0.73 4.19 17.16
CA LEU A 276 -1.15 3.41 18.33
C LEU A 276 -0.07 2.41 18.71
N PHE A 277 0.42 2.51 19.95
CA PHE A 277 1.52 1.71 20.47
C PHE A 277 1.10 1.01 21.76
N PRO A 278 1.35 -0.31 21.91
CA PRO A 278 1.37 -0.95 23.23
C PRO A 278 2.30 -0.21 24.19
N GLY A 279 1.99 -0.27 25.49
CA GLY A 279 2.85 0.30 26.52
C GLY A 279 4.29 -0.17 26.35
N TRP A 280 5.27 0.74 26.47
CA TRP A 280 6.68 0.43 26.12
C TRP A 280 7.36 -0.67 26.96
N ASN A 281 6.74 -1.09 28.06
CA ASN A 281 7.19 -2.23 28.89
C ASN A 281 6.59 -3.57 28.45
N SER A 282 5.73 -3.56 27.44
CA SER A 282 5.00 -4.71 26.97
C SER A 282 5.92 -5.79 26.43
N LYS A 283 5.61 -7.07 26.73
CA LYS A 283 6.34 -8.21 26.16
C LYS A 283 6.05 -8.41 24.67
N VAL A 284 5.03 -7.76 24.11
CA VAL A 284 4.73 -7.82 22.67
C VAL A 284 5.90 -7.38 21.81
N TYR A 285 6.81 -6.57 22.38
CA TYR A 285 8.03 -6.11 21.71
C TYR A 285 9.20 -7.08 21.76
N SER A 286 9.02 -8.30 22.26
CA SER A 286 10.08 -9.30 22.39
C SER A 286 10.09 -10.24 21.19
N ASN A 287 11.28 -10.71 20.80
CA ASN A 287 11.47 -11.69 19.71
C ASN A 287 10.93 -11.24 18.33
N LEU A 288 10.90 -9.94 18.07
CA LEU A 288 10.46 -9.39 16.79
C LEU A 288 11.48 -9.62 15.68
N VAL A 289 10.98 -9.75 14.46
CA VAL A 289 11.74 -9.81 13.20
C VAL A 289 11.48 -8.56 12.35
N ASP A 290 10.28 -7.98 12.43
CA ASP A 290 9.89 -6.74 11.75
C ASP A 290 9.26 -5.78 12.77
N LEU A 291 9.88 -4.62 12.98
CA LEU A 291 9.38 -3.57 13.86
C LEU A 291 9.32 -2.26 13.09
N ARG A 292 8.12 -1.70 12.95
CA ARG A 292 7.90 -0.39 12.36
C ARG A 292 7.14 0.46 13.35
N LEU A 293 7.78 1.51 13.87
CA LEU A 293 7.23 2.47 14.81
C LEU A 293 7.08 3.81 14.09
N LEU A 294 5.88 4.10 13.59
CA LEU A 294 5.64 5.23 12.72
C LEU A 294 4.77 6.29 13.38
N THR A 295 5.15 7.56 13.25
CA THR A 295 4.33 8.68 13.71
C THR A 295 3.00 8.78 12.93
N ALA A 296 1.95 9.16 13.65
CA ALA A 296 0.72 9.64 13.02
C ALA A 296 0.93 11.11 12.60
N PRO A 297 0.40 11.54 11.44
CA PRO A 297 0.47 12.95 11.07
C PRO A 297 -0.18 13.83 12.17
N ARG A 298 0.59 14.78 12.71
CA ARG A 298 0.11 15.92 13.53
C ARG A 298 -0.31 15.68 14.99
N ASP A 299 0.07 14.59 15.65
CA ASP A 299 -0.14 14.44 17.12
C ASP A 299 1.18 14.21 17.85
N ASP A 300 1.59 15.15 18.70
CA ASP A 300 2.82 15.21 19.51
C ASP A 300 2.84 14.27 20.71
N ARG A 301 1.68 13.91 21.24
CA ARG A 301 1.59 13.17 22.50
C ARG A 301 1.93 11.69 22.36
N TRP A 302 1.63 11.09 21.21
CA TRP A 302 1.77 9.63 20.99
C TRP A 302 3.04 9.23 20.28
N THR A 303 3.90 10.20 20.03
CA THR A 303 5.06 10.03 19.17
C THR A 303 6.33 10.10 19.96
N GLN A 304 6.31 9.77 21.25
CA GLN A 304 7.47 9.88 22.12
C GLN A 304 7.78 8.53 22.76
N ILE A 305 9.06 8.18 22.77
CA ILE A 305 9.59 7.02 23.48
C ILE A 305 10.84 7.45 24.26
N PRO A 306 10.90 7.19 25.58
CA PRO A 306 12.13 7.40 26.32
C PRO A 306 13.26 6.54 25.76
N GLU A 307 14.47 7.08 25.66
CA GLU A 307 15.61 6.39 25.07
C GLU A 307 15.87 5.01 25.66
N HIS A 308 15.82 4.90 26.99
CA HIS A 308 16.03 3.64 27.69
C HIS A 308 14.95 2.60 27.36
N LYS A 309 13.71 3.01 27.05
CA LYS A 309 12.64 2.11 26.62
C LYS A 309 12.89 1.61 25.20
N LEU A 310 13.29 2.49 24.29
CA LEU A 310 13.67 2.10 22.93
C LEU A 310 14.83 1.09 22.97
N ARG A 311 15.83 1.36 23.79
CA ARG A 311 16.95 0.43 23.98
C ARG A 311 16.50 -0.95 24.47
N ASN A 312 15.67 -1.00 25.51
CA ASN A 312 15.13 -2.25 26.03
C ASN A 312 14.34 -3.03 24.97
N LEU A 313 13.59 -2.33 24.13
CA LEU A 313 12.85 -2.91 23.00
C LEU A 313 13.81 -3.62 22.03
N LEU A 314 14.86 -2.91 21.61
CA LEU A 314 15.87 -3.44 20.70
C LEU A 314 16.60 -4.65 21.31
N GLU A 315 16.96 -4.58 22.60
CA GLU A 315 17.59 -5.68 23.34
C GLU A 315 16.66 -6.91 23.47
N ALA A 316 15.35 -6.71 23.59
CA ALA A 316 14.37 -7.78 23.65
C ALA A 316 14.13 -8.47 22.29
N SER A 317 14.63 -7.89 21.19
CA SER A 317 14.45 -8.38 19.82
C SER A 317 15.77 -8.54 19.06
N PRO A 318 16.68 -9.45 19.49
CA PRO A 318 18.01 -9.59 18.89
C PRO A 318 18.00 -10.12 17.44
N ARG A 319 16.86 -10.70 16.98
CA ARG A 319 16.68 -11.24 15.62
C ARG A 319 15.99 -10.24 14.67
N LEU A 320 15.94 -8.98 15.05
CA LEU A 320 15.27 -7.93 14.29
C LEU A 320 15.98 -7.75 12.94
N LYS A 321 15.22 -7.91 11.86
CA LYS A 321 15.69 -7.73 10.48
C LYS A 321 15.29 -6.40 9.89
N ILE A 322 14.08 -5.94 10.21
CA ILE A 322 13.51 -4.70 9.69
C ILE A 322 13.22 -3.79 10.88
N PHE A 323 13.78 -2.60 10.87
CA PHE A 323 13.49 -1.57 11.86
C PHE A 323 13.17 -0.24 11.19
N HIS A 324 11.92 0.20 11.25
CA HIS A 324 11.52 1.54 10.82
C HIS A 324 11.13 2.36 12.04
N PHE A 325 11.60 3.60 12.10
CA PHE A 325 11.41 4.46 13.27
C PHE A 325 11.13 5.90 12.87
N SER A 326 10.07 6.48 13.43
CA SER A 326 9.77 7.90 13.29
C SER A 326 9.15 8.56 14.52
N LEU A 327 9.52 8.10 15.71
CA LEU A 327 9.10 8.69 16.99
C LEU A 327 10.17 9.64 17.54
N GLN A 328 9.77 10.62 18.34
CA GLN A 328 10.63 11.40 19.22
C GLN A 328 11.29 10.52 20.27
N ILE A 329 12.58 10.74 20.50
CA ILE A 329 13.29 10.15 21.64
C ILE A 329 13.34 11.18 22.77
N THR A 330 12.75 10.84 23.91
CA THR A 330 12.78 11.64 25.15
C THR A 330 13.76 11.05 26.17
N ASP A 331 14.00 11.77 27.27
CA ASP A 331 14.90 11.36 28.36
C ASP A 331 16.30 10.95 27.88
N GLN A 332 16.81 11.71 26.92
CA GLN A 332 18.12 11.46 26.33
C GLN A 332 19.18 11.58 27.41
N GLN A 333 20.07 10.59 27.50
CA GLN A 333 21.22 10.67 28.39
C GLN A 333 22.18 11.74 27.81
N LEU A 334 22.14 12.94 28.37
CA LEU A 334 23.02 14.08 28.04
C LEU A 334 24.47 13.90 28.55
N GLY A 335 24.87 12.69 28.91
CA GLY A 335 26.22 12.41 29.41
C GLY A 335 27.25 12.31 28.29
N ASP A 336 28.50 12.67 28.59
CA ASP A 336 29.65 12.59 27.67
C ASP A 336 29.89 11.17 27.13
N THR A 337 29.39 10.14 27.83
CA THR A 337 29.51 8.75 27.41
C THR A 337 28.28 8.32 26.60
N PRO A 338 28.40 8.11 25.27
CA PRO A 338 27.29 7.60 24.48
C PRO A 338 26.84 6.22 25.00
N PRO A 339 25.54 5.89 24.90
CA PRO A 339 25.05 4.58 25.30
C PRO A 339 25.74 3.48 24.50
N ASN A 340 26.00 2.33 25.13
CA ASN A 340 26.48 1.15 24.42
C ASN A 340 25.47 0.75 23.34
N PRO A 341 25.86 0.71 22.04
CA PRO A 341 24.95 0.33 20.97
C PRO A 341 24.44 -1.11 21.16
N VAL A 342 23.16 -1.33 20.84
CA VAL A 342 22.53 -2.65 20.85
C VAL A 342 22.92 -3.41 19.60
N ARG A 343 23.45 -4.63 19.78
CA ARG A 343 23.89 -5.49 18.69
C ARG A 343 22.68 -6.15 18.02
N LEU A 344 22.50 -5.88 16.72
CA LEU A 344 21.43 -6.44 15.89
C LEU A 344 22.06 -7.13 14.68
N ASP A 345 22.56 -8.35 14.88
CA ASP A 345 23.32 -9.10 13.86
C ASP A 345 22.50 -9.43 12.60
N ASP A 346 21.19 -9.54 12.77
CA ASP A 346 20.24 -9.89 11.72
C ASP A 346 19.66 -8.68 10.98
N LEU A 347 20.01 -7.44 11.35
CA LEU A 347 19.42 -6.22 10.78
C LEU A 347 19.81 -6.08 9.29
N GLU A 348 18.81 -6.02 8.43
CA GLU A 348 18.92 -5.97 6.96
C GLU A 348 18.28 -4.69 6.39
N VAL A 349 17.26 -4.13 7.05
CA VAL A 349 16.57 -2.90 6.64
C VAL A 349 16.41 -1.94 7.83
N LEU A 350 16.93 -0.72 7.69
CA LEU A 350 16.80 0.36 8.65
C LEU A 350 16.17 1.59 7.97
N GLY A 351 15.00 2.00 8.44
CA GLY A 351 14.33 3.22 8.00
C GLY A 351 14.23 4.21 9.16
N ILE A 352 14.70 5.44 8.98
CA ILE A 352 14.54 6.52 9.95
C ILE A 352 13.82 7.68 9.25
N SER A 353 12.72 8.14 9.83
CA SER A 353 12.05 9.35 9.39
C SER A 353 11.89 10.29 10.56
N THR A 354 12.40 11.50 10.43
CA THR A 354 12.29 12.54 11.47
C THR A 354 11.23 13.58 11.12
N TYR A 355 10.69 13.48 9.91
CA TYR A 355 9.81 14.47 9.33
C TYR A 355 8.38 14.32 9.88
N ARG A 356 7.86 15.38 10.49
CA ARG A 356 6.46 15.49 10.92
C ARG A 356 5.67 16.48 10.08
N ASP A 357 6.25 17.66 9.93
CA ASP A 357 5.72 18.86 9.30
C ASP A 357 6.96 19.78 9.06
N PRO A 358 7.00 20.63 8.01
CA PRO A 358 8.11 21.56 7.76
C PRO A 358 8.56 22.42 8.95
N PHE A 359 7.77 22.53 10.01
CA PHE A 359 8.06 23.39 11.16
C PHE A 359 8.47 22.64 12.45
N ASP A 360 8.50 21.31 12.46
CA ASP A 360 8.71 20.53 13.70
C ASP A 360 9.59 19.29 13.44
N ALA A 361 10.91 19.51 13.43
CA ALA A 361 11.88 18.41 13.40
C ALA A 361 11.92 17.73 14.78
N ILE A 362 11.16 16.63 14.90
CA ILE A 362 10.98 15.91 16.16
C ILE A 362 12.26 15.18 16.62
N LEU A 363 13.06 14.68 15.67
CA LEU A 363 14.10 13.69 15.91
C LEU A 363 15.35 14.02 15.09
N GLN A 364 16.54 13.83 15.66
CA GLN A 364 17.78 13.77 14.89
C GLN A 364 18.10 12.29 14.61
N PRO A 365 18.46 11.90 13.37
CA PRO A 365 18.77 10.50 13.05
C PRO A 365 19.87 9.91 13.94
N GLY A 366 20.85 10.74 14.33
CA GLY A 366 21.95 10.36 15.23
C GLY A 366 21.49 9.71 16.54
N TYR A 367 20.38 10.16 17.14
CA TYR A 367 19.88 9.58 18.39
C TYR A 367 19.42 8.12 18.25
N VAL A 368 18.91 7.75 17.08
CA VAL A 368 18.56 6.35 16.79
C VAL A 368 19.82 5.58 16.43
N LEU A 369 20.64 6.15 15.54
CA LEU A 369 21.82 5.46 15.01
C LEU A 369 22.81 5.09 16.11
N ARG A 370 23.05 5.96 17.10
CA ARG A 370 23.93 5.66 18.24
C ARG A 370 23.51 4.44 19.07
N LEU A 371 22.23 4.08 19.03
CA LEU A 371 21.70 2.93 19.76
C LEU A 371 21.89 1.61 19.00
N LEU A 372 22.36 1.64 17.75
CA LEU A 372 22.37 0.49 16.86
C LEU A 372 23.81 0.08 16.49
N ALA A 373 24.10 -1.20 16.64
CA ALA A 373 25.27 -1.88 16.08
C ALA A 373 24.80 -3.02 15.17
N PRO A 374 24.62 -2.77 13.86
CA PRO A 374 24.26 -3.80 12.90
C PRO A 374 25.34 -4.89 12.77
N GLY A 375 24.94 -6.08 12.35
CA GLY A 375 25.86 -7.18 12.02
C GLY A 375 26.60 -6.99 10.70
N SER A 376 27.22 -8.07 10.22
CA SER A 376 27.94 -8.10 8.94
C SER A 376 27.04 -8.27 7.72
N LYS A 377 25.73 -8.40 7.90
CA LYS A 377 24.80 -8.58 6.78
C LYS A 377 24.67 -7.31 5.94
N PRO A 378 24.40 -7.43 4.63
CA PRO A 378 24.07 -6.28 3.79
C PRO A 378 22.92 -5.47 4.40
N LEU A 379 23.19 -4.21 4.70
CA LEU A 379 22.24 -3.29 5.30
C LEU A 379 21.74 -2.30 4.27
N GLN A 380 20.42 -2.17 4.20
CA GLN A 380 19.75 -1.07 3.52
C GLN A 380 19.35 0.00 4.53
N LEU A 381 19.84 1.22 4.34
CA LEU A 381 19.52 2.39 5.16
C LEU A 381 18.68 3.39 4.36
N SER A 382 17.54 3.80 4.90
CA SER A 382 16.69 4.87 4.37
C SER A 382 16.54 5.97 5.42
N ILE A 383 16.95 7.20 5.10
CA ILE A 383 16.78 8.36 5.98
C ILE A 383 15.90 9.40 5.29
N ARG A 384 14.82 9.80 5.98
CA ARG A 384 14.03 10.98 5.65
C ARG A 384 14.21 12.00 6.77
N HIS A 385 15.05 12.99 6.53
CA HIS A 385 15.35 14.04 7.47
C HIS A 385 15.58 15.34 6.73
N ASP A 386 14.91 16.39 7.18
CA ASP A 386 15.23 17.72 6.73
C ASP A 386 16.39 18.24 7.58
N PHE A 387 17.58 18.27 6.99
CA PHE A 387 18.77 18.82 7.65
C PHE A 387 18.75 20.36 7.67
N GLN A 388 17.69 21.01 7.18
CA GLN A 388 17.48 22.44 7.41
C GLN A 388 16.96 22.68 8.82
N VAL A 389 17.73 23.41 9.60
CA VAL A 389 17.17 24.17 10.71
C VAL A 389 16.52 25.40 10.09
N PHE A 390 15.19 25.41 10.05
CA PHE A 390 14.44 26.60 9.65
C PHE A 390 14.80 27.72 10.62
N ASP A 391 15.09 28.90 10.09
CA ASP A 391 15.15 30.13 10.85
C ASP A 391 13.72 30.66 10.99
N PRO A 392 13.08 30.53 12.17
CA PRO A 392 11.64 30.67 12.27
C PRO A 392 11.14 32.12 12.21
N TYR A 393 12.01 33.13 12.15
CA TYR A 393 11.61 34.53 12.06
C TYR A 393 12.67 35.34 11.28
N ASP A 394 12.36 35.81 10.08
CA ASP A 394 11.77 37.15 9.89
C ASP A 394 12.86 38.24 9.85
N ASP A 395 12.71 39.18 8.91
CA ASP A 395 13.77 39.90 8.18
C ASP A 395 14.73 40.84 8.98
N ASP A 396 14.74 40.80 10.32
CA ASP A 396 15.48 41.75 11.18
C ASP A 396 16.60 41.14 12.06
N ALA A 397 16.88 39.83 12.00
CA ALA A 397 17.91 39.21 12.83
C ALA A 397 19.26 39.06 12.09
N GLU A 398 20.12 40.08 12.19
CA GLU A 398 21.43 40.16 11.50
C GLU A 398 22.48 39.06 11.86
N GLU A 399 22.24 38.14 12.80
CA GLU A 399 23.15 37.02 13.07
C GLU A 399 22.39 35.79 13.58
N ILE A 400 21.72 35.05 12.69
CA ILE A 400 21.17 33.74 13.03
C ILE A 400 22.16 32.65 12.63
N TYR A 401 22.82 32.09 13.64
CA TYR A 401 23.66 30.91 13.51
C TYR A 401 22.78 29.73 13.12
N VAL A 402 22.89 29.31 11.87
CA VAL A 402 22.47 27.98 11.43
C VAL A 402 23.26 26.99 12.27
N HIS A 403 22.65 26.47 13.34
CA HIS A 403 23.22 25.34 14.07
C HIS A 403 23.14 24.14 13.12
N VAL A 404 24.22 23.89 12.39
CA VAL A 404 24.42 22.63 11.70
C VAL A 404 24.29 21.54 12.76
N ASP A 405 23.45 20.55 12.50
CA ASP A 405 23.32 19.37 13.34
C ASP A 405 24.59 18.51 13.23
N GLU A 406 25.68 19.00 13.82
CA GLU A 406 26.99 18.36 13.82
C GLU A 406 26.93 16.98 14.48
N PHE A 407 26.08 16.83 15.50
CA PHE A 407 25.87 15.59 16.22
C PHE A 407 25.33 14.47 15.30
N SER A 408 24.35 14.80 14.46
CA SER A 408 23.78 13.84 13.50
C SER A 408 24.81 13.38 12.48
N LEU A 409 25.69 14.27 11.99
CA LEU A 409 26.66 13.90 10.96
C LEU A 409 27.78 13.00 11.50
N ASP A 410 28.36 13.34 12.64
CA ASP A 410 29.44 12.52 13.21
C ASP A 410 28.94 11.14 13.62
N GLU A 411 27.72 11.04 14.15
CA GLU A 411 27.12 9.75 14.45
C GLU A 411 26.78 8.96 13.17
N LEU A 412 26.33 9.63 12.12
CA LEU A 412 26.11 8.99 10.82
C LEU A 412 27.40 8.43 10.23
N VAL A 413 28.51 9.17 10.33
CA VAL A 413 29.85 8.69 9.95
C VAL A 413 30.23 7.44 10.76
N LYS A 414 30.11 7.49 12.10
CA LYS A 414 30.39 6.34 12.96
C LYS A 414 29.49 5.15 12.62
N PHE A 415 28.24 5.39 12.24
CA PHE A 415 27.30 4.35 11.85
C PHE A 415 27.72 3.68 10.54
N PHE A 416 28.10 4.48 9.53
CA PHE A 416 28.61 3.99 8.25
C PHE A 416 29.86 3.12 8.45
N GLN A 417 30.79 3.57 9.29
CA GLN A 417 32.02 2.83 9.59
C GLN A 417 31.77 1.45 10.21
N ARG A 418 30.72 1.31 11.03
CA ARG A 418 30.44 0.06 11.77
C ARG A 418 29.40 -0.84 11.10
N SER A 419 28.79 -0.41 9.99
CA SER A 419 27.73 -1.14 9.31
C SER A 419 28.15 -1.59 7.91
N ASN A 420 27.63 -2.73 7.46
CA ASN A 420 27.85 -3.20 6.09
C ASN A 420 26.79 -2.63 5.15
N LEU A 421 26.82 -1.31 4.94
CA LEU A 421 25.86 -0.62 4.07
C LEU A 421 26.08 -0.99 2.60
N THR A 422 25.05 -1.57 1.99
CA THR A 422 25.03 -1.86 0.54
C THR A 422 24.03 -1.00 -0.21
N ARG A 423 23.01 -0.48 0.48
CA ARG A 423 22.02 0.44 -0.09
C ARG A 423 21.79 1.63 0.83
N PHE A 424 21.80 2.82 0.25
CA PHE A 424 21.52 4.05 0.98
C PHE A 424 20.50 4.89 0.22
N CYS A 425 19.39 5.20 0.87
CA CYS A 425 18.38 6.12 0.37
C CYS A 425 18.32 7.32 1.31
N VAL A 426 18.41 8.52 0.75
CA VAL A 426 18.16 9.75 1.49
C VAL A 426 17.11 10.58 0.79
N LYS A 427 16.17 11.10 1.57
CA LYS A 427 15.10 11.98 1.10
C LYS A 427 15.34 13.40 1.61
N ASP A 428 15.03 14.37 0.75
CA ASP A 428 15.16 15.81 0.97
C ASP A 428 16.61 16.32 0.93
N ARG A 429 17.39 16.24 2.01
CA ARG A 429 18.78 16.74 2.02
C ARG A 429 19.73 15.76 2.71
N CYS A 430 21.03 15.89 2.43
CA CYS A 430 22.07 15.11 3.10
C CYS A 430 23.37 15.92 3.18
N PRO A 431 23.79 16.37 4.37
CA PRO A 431 25.03 17.11 4.53
C PRO A 431 26.22 16.20 4.27
N GLN A 432 27.22 16.73 3.57
CA GLN A 432 28.52 16.09 3.36
C GLN A 432 28.44 14.67 2.79
N LEU A 433 27.55 14.43 1.83
CA LEU A 433 27.37 13.10 1.22
C LEU A 433 28.70 12.47 0.75
N GLY A 434 29.61 13.25 0.17
CA GLY A 434 30.95 12.75 -0.20
C GLY A 434 31.77 12.20 0.97
N ARG A 435 31.70 12.84 2.15
CA ARG A 435 32.32 12.35 3.38
C ARG A 435 31.68 11.04 3.81
N LEU A 436 30.35 10.94 3.80
CA LEU A 436 29.63 9.71 4.18
C LEU A 436 30.00 8.53 3.28
N LEU A 437 30.00 8.75 1.95
CA LEU A 437 30.33 7.71 0.98
C LEU A 437 31.75 7.15 1.16
N SER A 438 32.70 7.96 1.66
CA SER A 438 34.05 7.48 1.96
C SER A 438 34.11 6.44 3.09
N TYR A 439 33.06 6.35 3.92
CA TYR A 439 32.93 5.40 5.01
C TYR A 439 32.02 4.21 4.70
N ALA A 440 31.44 4.13 3.50
CA ALA A 440 30.63 2.99 3.06
C ALA A 440 31.25 2.31 1.84
N PRO A 441 32.39 1.60 2.00
CA PRO A 441 33.13 1.01 0.88
C PRO A 441 32.35 -0.09 0.13
N ASN A 442 31.33 -0.67 0.77
CA ASN A 442 30.47 -1.70 0.18
C ASN A 442 29.17 -1.14 -0.40
N LEU A 443 29.02 0.18 -0.49
CA LEU A 443 27.80 0.78 -1.00
C LEU A 443 27.65 0.50 -2.51
N GLU A 444 26.58 -0.19 -2.86
CA GLU A 444 26.26 -0.58 -4.23
C GLU A 444 25.20 0.34 -4.84
N ASP A 445 24.13 0.63 -4.10
CA ASP A 445 23.02 1.44 -4.59
C ASP A 445 22.82 2.72 -3.75
N LEU A 446 22.77 3.87 -4.43
CA LEU A 446 22.47 5.17 -3.83
C LEU A 446 21.19 5.75 -4.44
N ALA A 447 20.19 6.01 -3.60
CA ALA A 447 18.97 6.70 -4.00
C ALA A 447 18.85 8.08 -3.33
N LEU A 448 18.54 9.10 -4.12
CA LEU A 448 18.27 10.46 -3.68
C LEU A 448 16.81 10.79 -4.05
N ASP A 449 15.93 11.00 -3.06
CA ASP A 449 14.52 11.39 -3.28
C ASP A 449 14.27 12.84 -2.90
N SER A 450 13.63 13.59 -3.79
CA SER A 450 13.39 15.03 -3.64
C SER A 450 14.66 15.82 -3.27
N PHE A 451 15.83 15.33 -3.70
CA PHE A 451 17.10 15.88 -3.23
C PHE A 451 17.37 17.28 -3.81
N GLU A 452 17.65 18.24 -2.93
CA GLU A 452 18.04 19.59 -3.30
C GLU A 452 19.56 19.78 -3.19
N PHE A 453 20.19 20.12 -4.31
CA PHE A 453 21.63 20.34 -4.37
C PHE A 453 21.98 21.79 -4.03
N SER A 454 22.58 22.02 -2.87
CA SER A 454 23.19 23.30 -2.53
C SER A 454 24.61 23.38 -3.10
N LEU A 455 24.82 24.17 -4.15
CA LEU A 455 26.14 24.49 -4.71
C LEU A 455 26.89 25.50 -3.83
N THR A 456 27.03 25.23 -2.54
CA THR A 456 27.91 26.05 -1.70
C THR A 456 29.37 25.74 -2.06
N ALA A 457 30.21 26.78 -2.09
CA ALA A 457 31.60 26.72 -2.59
C ALA A 457 32.50 25.70 -1.84
N ASP A 458 32.14 25.33 -0.62
CA ASP A 458 32.75 24.24 0.15
C ASP A 458 32.23 22.89 -0.33
N ASN A 459 32.65 22.55 -1.54
CA ASN A 459 32.13 21.41 -2.29
C ASN A 459 32.47 20.10 -1.55
N PRO A 460 31.48 19.41 -0.93
CA PRO A 460 31.71 18.29 -0.01
C PRO A 460 32.24 17.03 -0.69
N LEU A 461 32.36 17.04 -2.01
CA LEU A 461 32.83 15.93 -2.82
C LEU A 461 34.36 15.94 -3.03
N ARG A 462 35.08 17.01 -2.66
CA ARG A 462 36.52 17.16 -2.98
C ARG A 462 37.47 16.23 -2.21
N HIS A 463 37.03 15.53 -1.16
CA HIS A 463 37.92 14.88 -0.19
C HIS A 463 37.71 13.38 0.04
N GLY A 464 36.93 12.67 -0.79
CA GLY A 464 36.60 11.25 -0.58
C GLY A 464 37.23 10.30 -1.60
N GLY A 465 37.56 9.08 -1.16
CA GLY A 465 37.90 7.97 -2.07
C GLY A 465 36.75 7.67 -3.03
N SER A 466 37.08 7.20 -4.23
CA SER A 466 36.08 6.87 -5.26
C SER A 466 35.31 5.61 -4.84
N CYS A 467 34.06 5.78 -4.39
CA CYS A 467 33.12 4.68 -4.27
C CYS A 467 32.47 4.47 -5.65
N ARG A 468 32.65 3.30 -6.24
CA ARG A 468 31.99 2.94 -7.50
C ARG A 468 30.66 2.29 -7.18
N LEU A 469 29.58 2.89 -7.66
CA LEU A 469 28.21 2.43 -7.42
C LEU A 469 27.77 1.48 -8.55
N ASN A 470 26.96 0.48 -8.20
CA ASN A 470 26.19 -0.29 -9.16
C ASN A 470 25.04 0.56 -9.71
N SER A 471 24.31 1.26 -8.82
CA SER A 471 23.20 2.13 -9.22
C SER A 471 23.16 3.46 -8.49
N LEU A 472 22.93 4.53 -9.26
CA LEU A 472 22.57 5.86 -8.78
C LEU A 472 21.13 6.16 -9.23
N ILE A 473 20.23 6.36 -8.27
CA ILE A 473 18.80 6.57 -8.50
C ILE A 473 18.43 7.98 -8.04
N LEU A 474 17.96 8.81 -8.97
CA LEU A 474 17.44 10.13 -8.66
C LEU A 474 15.91 10.12 -8.80
N LEU A 475 15.21 10.46 -7.73
CA LEU A 475 13.75 10.46 -7.62
C LEU A 475 13.31 11.89 -7.35
N LYS A 476 12.48 12.48 -8.21
CA LYS A 476 11.89 13.82 -8.02
C LYS A 476 12.90 14.95 -7.72
N CYS A 477 14.19 14.72 -7.95
CA CYS A 477 15.24 15.72 -7.70
C CYS A 477 15.13 16.91 -8.64
N TYR A 478 15.59 18.06 -8.16
CA TYR A 478 15.77 19.27 -8.94
C TYR A 478 17.27 19.59 -9.04
N LEU A 479 17.87 19.38 -10.21
CA LEU A 479 19.32 19.51 -10.38
C LEU A 479 19.74 20.07 -11.75
N SER A 480 20.90 20.72 -11.82
CA SER A 480 21.51 21.15 -13.08
C SER A 480 22.29 20.02 -13.74
N VAL A 481 22.57 20.16 -15.04
CA VAL A 481 23.44 19.21 -15.76
C VAL A 481 24.85 19.19 -15.17
N ASP A 482 25.35 20.33 -14.70
CA ASP A 482 26.68 20.46 -14.09
C ASP A 482 26.72 19.83 -12.69
N GLN A 483 25.64 19.94 -11.91
CA GLN A 483 25.51 19.20 -10.65
C GLN A 483 25.53 17.68 -10.88
N MET A 484 24.85 17.20 -11.91
CA MET A 484 24.85 15.78 -12.28
C MET A 484 26.23 15.31 -12.76
N ASP A 485 26.94 16.14 -13.53
CA ASP A 485 28.33 15.88 -13.94
C ASP A 485 29.26 15.78 -12.75
N LEU A 486 29.16 16.73 -11.81
CA LEU A 486 29.90 16.71 -10.58
C LEU A 486 29.60 15.42 -9.79
N PHE A 487 28.35 14.98 -9.76
CA PHE A 487 27.96 13.78 -9.05
C PHE A 487 28.56 12.51 -9.67
N LEU A 488 28.42 12.33 -10.98
CA LEU A 488 28.99 11.18 -11.72
C LEU A 488 30.52 11.15 -11.65
N LYS A 489 31.16 12.32 -11.59
CA LYS A 489 32.61 12.42 -11.40
C LYS A 489 33.08 11.85 -10.07
N HIS A 490 32.33 12.07 -8.98
CA HIS A 490 32.72 11.66 -7.64
C HIS A 490 32.13 10.30 -7.23
N CYS A 491 30.97 9.96 -7.77
CA CYS A 491 30.23 8.73 -7.52
C CYS A 491 29.94 8.05 -8.87
N PRO A 492 30.97 7.53 -9.57
CA PRO A 492 30.77 6.83 -10.82
C PRO A 492 29.82 5.65 -10.62
N ALA A 493 28.80 5.55 -11.46
CA ALA A 493 27.78 4.51 -11.36
C ALA A 493 27.63 3.74 -12.67
N ASP A 494 27.42 2.43 -12.60
CA ASP A 494 27.15 1.62 -13.80
C ASP A 494 25.75 1.89 -14.36
N LEU A 495 24.78 2.21 -13.49
CA LEU A 495 23.40 2.53 -13.87
C LEU A 495 22.91 3.83 -13.22
N LEU A 496 22.56 4.84 -14.03
CA LEU A 496 21.87 6.06 -13.62
C LEU A 496 20.37 5.94 -13.95
N THR A 497 19.52 6.02 -12.93
CA THR A 497 18.05 6.00 -13.07
C THR A 497 17.46 7.36 -12.72
N LEU A 498 16.66 7.92 -13.63
CA LEU A 498 15.91 9.15 -13.40
C LEU A 498 14.40 8.87 -13.33
N PHE A 499 13.76 9.30 -12.24
CA PHE A 499 12.32 9.19 -12.05
C PHE A 499 11.73 10.52 -11.63
N LYS A 500 10.90 11.12 -12.50
CA LYS A 500 10.24 12.42 -12.24
C LYS A 500 11.20 13.58 -11.87
N CYS A 501 12.48 13.49 -12.22
CA CYS A 501 13.45 14.57 -12.00
C CYS A 501 13.20 15.77 -12.92
N ARG A 502 13.63 16.94 -12.47
CA ARG A 502 13.61 18.19 -13.24
C ARG A 502 15.06 18.67 -13.41
N LEU A 503 15.54 18.69 -14.66
CA LEU A 503 16.90 19.08 -15.01
C LEU A 503 16.96 20.52 -15.52
N HIS A 504 17.71 21.42 -14.90
CA HIS A 504 17.80 22.83 -15.29
C HIS A 504 19.18 23.24 -15.86
N SER A 505 19.21 24.36 -16.59
CA SER A 505 20.45 25.05 -17.02
C SER A 505 20.70 26.25 -16.11
N GLU A 506 21.96 26.63 -15.89
CA GLU A 506 22.32 27.79 -15.06
C GLU A 506 21.83 29.13 -15.66
N GLU A 507 21.55 29.19 -16.96
CA GLU A 507 21.25 30.43 -17.70
C GLU A 507 19.79 30.96 -17.58
N GLY A 508 18.97 30.43 -16.65
CA GLY A 508 17.65 30.98 -16.33
C GLY A 508 16.45 30.36 -17.08
N LEU A 509 15.23 30.70 -16.60
CA LEU A 509 13.89 30.14 -16.85
C LEU A 509 13.68 29.26 -18.12
N PHE A 510 13.16 28.06 -17.87
CA PHE A 510 12.99 26.94 -18.81
C PHE A 510 12.21 27.19 -20.12
N VAL A 511 12.78 26.68 -21.22
CA VAL A 511 12.04 26.10 -22.35
C VAL A 511 11.93 24.58 -22.13
N LYS A 512 10.71 24.04 -22.14
CA LYS A 512 10.43 22.61 -21.92
C LYS A 512 11.00 21.76 -23.07
N GLY A 513 12.20 21.22 -22.92
CA GLY A 513 12.79 20.24 -23.86
C GLY A 513 14.32 20.21 -23.93
N GLU A 514 14.99 21.36 -23.77
CA GLU A 514 16.44 21.48 -24.04
C GLU A 514 17.34 20.66 -23.11
N SER A 515 16.95 20.46 -21.84
CA SER A 515 17.76 19.73 -20.86
C SER A 515 17.97 18.25 -21.22
N VAL A 516 17.06 17.66 -21.99
CA VAL A 516 17.18 16.26 -22.43
C VAL A 516 18.26 16.11 -23.50
N GLU A 517 18.54 17.15 -24.28
CA GLU A 517 19.56 17.12 -25.36
C GLU A 517 21.00 17.20 -24.82
N ARG A 518 21.19 17.74 -23.61
CA ARG A 518 22.52 17.82 -22.96
C ARG A 518 22.93 16.52 -22.26
N LEU A 519 21.97 15.66 -21.91
CA LEU A 519 22.22 14.38 -21.24
C LEU A 519 23.11 13.41 -22.05
N PRO A 520 22.90 13.21 -23.37
CA PRO A 520 23.78 12.37 -24.18
C PRO A 520 25.25 12.82 -24.12
N LYS A 521 25.51 14.13 -24.24
CA LYS A 521 26.87 14.70 -24.15
C LYS A 521 27.50 14.49 -22.78
N LEU A 522 26.68 14.51 -21.71
CA LEU A 522 27.15 14.17 -20.39
C LEU A 522 27.60 12.70 -20.33
N LEU A 523 26.77 11.77 -20.82
CA LEU A 523 27.04 10.33 -20.79
C LEU A 523 28.21 9.92 -21.69
N GLU A 524 28.53 10.66 -22.74
CA GLU A 524 29.75 10.46 -23.53
C GLU A 524 31.03 10.58 -22.68
N ARG A 525 30.99 11.37 -21.60
CA ARG A 525 32.10 11.49 -20.62
C ARG A 525 32.15 10.33 -19.63
N TYR A 526 31.05 9.58 -19.48
CA TYR A 526 30.90 8.46 -18.56
C TYR A 526 30.39 7.21 -19.31
N PRO A 527 31.19 6.64 -20.24
CA PRO A 527 30.72 5.59 -21.14
C PRO A 527 30.32 4.28 -20.43
N ALA A 528 30.76 4.07 -19.19
CA ALA A 528 30.33 2.93 -18.38
C ALA A 528 28.92 3.10 -17.78
N THR A 529 28.39 4.32 -17.73
CA THR A 529 27.12 4.64 -17.09
C THR A 529 25.97 4.50 -18.08
N LYS A 530 25.06 3.57 -17.83
CA LYS A 530 23.81 3.44 -18.57
C LYS A 530 22.75 4.36 -17.97
N LEU A 531 22.03 5.12 -18.80
CA LEU A 531 20.89 5.94 -18.37
C LEU A 531 19.56 5.23 -18.62
N ILE A 532 18.67 5.23 -17.62
CA ILE A 532 17.28 4.74 -17.72
C ILE A 532 16.31 5.78 -17.17
N PHE A 533 15.24 6.06 -17.93
CA PHE A 533 14.07 6.78 -17.45
C PHE A 533 12.99 5.78 -17.06
N GLN A 534 12.52 5.84 -15.82
CA GLN A 534 11.44 4.96 -15.36
C GLN A 534 10.11 5.70 -15.27
N SER A 535 9.03 4.97 -15.60
CA SER A 535 7.65 5.43 -15.44
C SER A 535 7.05 5.08 -14.07
N SER A 536 7.61 4.08 -13.39
CA SER A 536 7.28 3.66 -12.01
C SER A 536 8.39 4.05 -11.05
N ASN A 537 8.07 4.14 -9.75
CA ASN A 537 9.07 4.44 -8.73
C ASN A 537 10.09 3.29 -8.61
N PRO A 538 11.39 3.48 -8.95
CA PRO A 538 12.41 2.43 -8.86
C PRO A 538 12.66 1.93 -7.43
N THR A 539 12.36 2.73 -6.41
CA THR A 539 12.57 2.37 -5.00
C THR A 539 11.30 1.85 -4.32
N ALA A 540 10.24 1.54 -5.08
CA ALA A 540 9.02 0.96 -4.49
C ALA A 540 9.27 -0.37 -3.76
N CYS A 541 10.30 -1.14 -4.17
CA CYS A 541 10.70 -2.39 -3.52
C CYS A 541 11.69 -2.21 -2.36
N TRP A 542 12.10 -0.98 -2.08
CA TRP A 542 13.07 -0.66 -1.03
C TRP A 542 12.40 -0.43 0.33
N ASP A 543 11.09 -0.64 0.47
CA ASP A 543 10.38 -0.36 1.73
C ASP A 543 10.69 1.06 2.28
N VAL A 544 10.91 2.04 1.41
CA VAL A 544 11.24 3.40 1.83
C VAL A 544 10.07 3.99 2.63
N ILE A 545 10.37 4.71 3.70
CA ILE A 545 9.35 5.39 4.51
C ILE A 545 8.73 6.52 3.68
N ASP A 546 7.45 6.36 3.33
CA ASP A 546 6.69 7.29 2.50
C ASP A 546 6.41 8.65 3.16
#